data_AF-A0A2K5IEI8-F1
#
_entry.id   AF-A0A2K5IEI8-F1
#
_cell.length_a   1.000
_cell.length_b   1.000
_cell.length_c   1.000
_cell.angle_alpha   90.00
_cell.angle_beta   90.00
_cell.angle_gamma   90.00
#
_symmetry.space_group_name_H-M   'P 1'
#
loop_
_entity.id
_entity.type
_entity.pdbx_description
1 polymer ?
#
loop_
_entity_poly.entity_id
_entity_poly.type
_entity_poly.pdbx_seq_one_letter_code
_entity_poly.pdbx_strand_id
1 'polypeptide(L)'
;MKLIVGIGGMTNGGKTTLTNSLLRALPNCCVIHQDDFFKAPLFQPQDQIAVGEDGFKQWDPLVDLYSRRYFLTVPYEECKWRRSTRKYTVPDPPGLFDGHVWPMYQKYRQEMEANGVEVVYLDGTKSREELFREVLEDIQNSLLNRSQESAPSSARPARPQGPGRGCGHRTARPAASQPDIV
;
A
#
# COMPACT_ATOMS: atom_id res chain seq x y z
N MET A 1 2.12 -0.49 18.56
CA MET A 1 1.77 0.04 17.22
C MET A 1 1.76 -1.15 16.26
N LYS A 2 0.81 -1.20 15.30
CA LYS A 2 0.72 -2.29 14.31
C LYS A 2 0.90 -1.70 12.91
N LEU A 3 1.74 -2.32 12.08
CA LEU A 3 1.87 -2.00 10.67
C LEU A 3 1.19 -3.12 9.88
N ILE A 4 0.23 -2.78 9.03
CA ILE A 4 -0.47 -3.75 8.19
C ILE A 4 -0.05 -3.50 6.75
N VAL A 5 0.57 -4.51 6.13
CA VAL A 5 1.12 -4.42 4.78
C VAL A 5 0.32 -5.31 3.84
N GLY A 6 -0.17 -4.74 2.75
CA GLY A 6 -0.81 -5.47 1.67
C GLY A 6 0.21 -5.81 0.57
N ILE A 7 0.33 -7.08 0.19
CA ILE A 7 1.16 -7.52 -0.94
C ILE A 7 0.25 -8.15 -1.99
N GLY A 8 -0.15 -7.33 -2.96
CA GLY A 8 -0.93 -7.72 -4.12
C GLY A 8 -0.05 -7.99 -5.35
N GLY A 9 -0.69 -8.27 -6.48
CA GLY A 9 -0.01 -8.48 -7.77
C GLY A 9 -0.53 -9.70 -8.50
N MET A 10 -0.08 -9.90 -9.74
CA MET A 10 -0.55 -11.02 -10.56
C MET A 10 -0.22 -12.39 -9.99
N THR A 11 -0.94 -13.38 -10.51
CA THR A 11 -0.63 -14.80 -10.33
C THR A 11 0.84 -15.09 -10.69
N ASN A 12 1.49 -15.98 -9.95
CA ASN A 12 2.89 -16.35 -10.15
C ASN A 12 3.92 -15.20 -10.10
N GLY A 13 3.56 -14.01 -9.59
CA GLY A 13 4.46 -12.86 -9.49
C GLY A 13 5.55 -12.96 -8.41
N GLY A 14 5.48 -13.94 -7.50
CA GLY A 14 6.47 -14.12 -6.42
C GLY A 14 6.00 -13.67 -5.02
N LYS A 15 4.72 -13.30 -4.86
CA LYS A 15 4.12 -12.82 -3.60
C LYS A 15 4.45 -13.70 -2.39
N THR A 16 4.13 -15.00 -2.46
CA THR A 16 4.34 -15.95 -1.35
C THR A 16 5.81 -16.08 -0.97
N THR A 17 6.72 -16.03 -1.96
CA THR A 17 8.15 -16.09 -1.71
C THR A 17 8.63 -14.83 -0.98
N LEU A 18 8.19 -13.65 -1.45
CA LEU A 18 8.51 -12.38 -0.80
C LEU A 18 7.99 -12.34 0.65
N THR A 19 6.73 -12.72 0.89
CA THR A 19 6.15 -12.75 2.24
C THR A 19 6.88 -13.71 3.16
N ASN A 20 7.31 -14.87 2.65
CA ASN A 20 8.06 -15.83 3.46
C ASN A 20 9.45 -15.31 3.84
N SER A 21 10.13 -14.59 2.93
CA SER A 21 11.41 -13.94 3.26
C SER A 21 11.23 -12.84 4.31
N LEU A 22 10.17 -12.01 4.18
CA LEU A 22 9.85 -10.97 5.15
C LEU A 22 9.52 -11.54 6.53
N LEU A 23 8.72 -12.62 6.59
CA LEU A 23 8.36 -13.31 7.83
C LEU A 23 9.60 -13.82 8.59
N ARG A 24 10.63 -14.29 7.87
CA ARG A 24 11.88 -14.76 8.48
C ARG A 24 12.76 -13.61 8.99
N ALA A 25 12.68 -12.44 8.35
CA ALA A 25 13.55 -11.31 8.64
C ALA A 25 12.98 -10.35 9.69
N LEU A 26 11.64 -10.25 9.80
CA LEU A 26 10.97 -9.31 10.69
C LEU A 26 10.51 -9.99 11.99
N PRO A 27 10.91 -9.50 13.18
CA PRO A 27 10.39 -10.00 14.43
C PRO A 27 8.92 -9.62 14.60
N ASN A 28 8.14 -10.46 15.30
CA ASN A 28 6.70 -10.23 15.55
C ASN A 28 5.87 -10.01 14.28
N CYS A 29 6.27 -10.63 13.18
CA CYS A 29 5.55 -10.61 11.91
C CYS A 29 4.59 -11.81 11.82
N CYS A 30 3.41 -11.60 11.23
CA CYS A 30 2.49 -12.67 10.86
C CYS A 30 2.03 -12.47 9.42
N VAL A 31 1.70 -13.57 8.74
CA VAL A 31 1.28 -13.56 7.33
C VAL A 31 -0.07 -14.27 7.23
N ILE A 32 -0.99 -13.66 6.48
CA ILE A 32 -2.29 -14.23 6.12
C ILE A 32 -2.32 -14.36 4.60
N HIS A 33 -2.57 -15.56 4.08
CA HIS A 33 -2.65 -15.79 2.65
C HIS A 33 -4.11 -15.79 2.17
N GLN A 34 -4.43 -14.94 1.20
CA GLN A 34 -5.76 -14.89 0.60
C GLN A 34 -6.16 -16.23 -0.05
N ASP A 35 -5.17 -16.98 -0.55
CA ASP A 35 -5.38 -18.28 -1.19
C ASP A 35 -5.98 -19.33 -0.23
N ASP A 36 -5.81 -19.17 1.09
CA ASP A 36 -6.37 -20.09 2.09
C ASP A 36 -7.89 -19.90 2.26
N PHE A 37 -8.45 -18.82 1.73
CA PHE A 37 -9.87 -18.46 1.83
C PHE A 37 -10.63 -18.65 0.51
N PHE A 38 -10.08 -19.43 -0.42
CA PHE A 38 -10.83 -19.86 -1.59
C PHE A 38 -12.00 -20.75 -1.17
N LYS A 39 -13.22 -20.32 -1.50
CA LYS A 39 -14.43 -21.09 -1.22
C LYS A 39 -14.49 -22.30 -2.17
N ALA A 40 -14.63 -23.50 -1.63
CA ALA A 40 -14.68 -24.73 -2.42
C ALA A 40 -15.96 -24.77 -3.31
N PRO A 41 -15.91 -25.38 -4.51
CA PRO A 41 -17.05 -25.45 -5.43
C PRO A 41 -18.26 -26.21 -4.88
N LEU A 42 -18.04 -27.18 -3.99
CA LEU A 42 -19.08 -28.08 -3.46
C LEU A 42 -20.04 -27.43 -2.44
N PHE A 43 -19.75 -26.21 -1.98
CA PHE A 43 -20.51 -25.54 -0.91
C PHE A 43 -21.21 -24.25 -1.36
N GLN A 44 -21.37 -24.01 -2.66
CA GLN A 44 -21.92 -22.72 -3.12
C GLN A 44 -23.00 -22.87 -4.19
N PRO A 45 -24.23 -22.42 -3.90
CA PRO A 45 -25.02 -21.70 -4.89
C PRO A 45 -24.23 -20.44 -5.29
N GLN A 46 -24.16 -20.11 -6.58
CA GLN A 46 -23.47 -18.93 -7.13
C GLN A 46 -23.88 -17.59 -6.47
N ASP A 47 -24.96 -17.59 -5.69
CA ASP A 47 -25.68 -16.40 -5.22
C ASP A 47 -25.23 -15.88 -3.84
N GLN A 48 -24.25 -16.53 -3.17
CA GLN A 48 -23.82 -16.20 -1.79
C GLN A 48 -22.44 -15.53 -1.68
N ILE A 49 -21.82 -15.15 -2.80
CA ILE A 49 -20.68 -14.24 -2.78
C ILE A 49 -21.25 -12.86 -3.12
N ALA A 50 -20.95 -11.84 -2.29
CA ALA A 50 -21.11 -10.46 -2.72
C ALA A 50 -20.15 -10.24 -3.89
N VAL A 51 -20.66 -10.49 -5.08
CA VAL A 51 -20.04 -10.16 -6.36
C VAL A 51 -20.67 -8.84 -6.74
N GLY A 52 -19.86 -7.82 -7.01
CA GLY A 52 -20.38 -6.58 -7.58
C GLY A 52 -21.11 -6.87 -8.90
N GLU A 53 -21.90 -5.92 -9.41
CA GLU A 53 -22.54 -6.05 -10.73
C GLU A 53 -21.55 -6.37 -11.85
N ASP A 54 -20.26 -6.11 -11.60
CA ASP A 54 -19.12 -6.32 -12.48
C ASP A 54 -18.50 -7.73 -12.44
N GLY A 55 -18.93 -8.63 -11.54
CA GLY A 55 -18.32 -9.96 -11.41
C GLY A 55 -17.13 -10.04 -10.43
N PHE A 56 -16.81 -8.98 -9.69
CA PHE A 56 -15.63 -8.93 -8.81
C PHE A 56 -15.96 -8.95 -7.31
N LYS A 57 -14.99 -9.45 -6.53
CA LYS A 57 -15.00 -9.32 -5.07
C LYS A 57 -14.47 -7.93 -4.71
N GLN A 58 -15.35 -7.06 -4.23
CA GLN A 58 -14.97 -5.78 -3.64
C GLN A 58 -14.22 -6.04 -2.31
N TRP A 59 -12.93 -5.70 -2.27
CA TRP A 59 -12.11 -5.75 -1.05
C TRP A 59 -11.89 -4.35 -0.47
N ASP A 60 -12.74 -3.39 -0.82
CA ASP A 60 -12.68 -1.99 -0.37
C ASP A 60 -12.44 -1.86 1.14
N PRO A 61 -13.06 -2.68 2.03
CA PRO A 61 -12.79 -2.59 3.47
C PRO A 61 -11.34 -2.88 3.89
N LEU A 62 -10.58 -3.64 3.08
CA LEU A 62 -9.18 -3.93 3.38
C LEU A 62 -8.23 -2.85 2.88
N VAL A 63 -8.63 -2.11 1.83
CA VAL A 63 -7.79 -1.07 1.22
C VAL A 63 -7.43 0.02 2.24
N ASP A 64 -8.39 0.39 3.08
CA ASP A 64 -8.25 1.39 4.14
C ASP A 64 -7.49 0.88 5.37
N LEU A 65 -7.37 -0.44 5.52
CA LEU A 65 -6.66 -1.06 6.64
C LEU A 65 -5.13 -1.04 6.43
N TYR A 66 -4.68 -1.07 5.18
CA TYR A 66 -3.26 -1.19 4.85
C TYR A 66 -2.51 0.12 5.08
N SER A 67 -1.47 0.06 5.90
CA SER A 67 -0.51 1.16 6.11
C SER A 67 0.45 1.34 4.94
N ARG A 68 0.71 0.25 4.20
CA ARG A 68 1.58 0.21 3.02
C ARG A 68 1.06 -0.88 2.08
N ARG A 69 1.07 -0.61 0.77
CA ARG A 69 0.54 -1.51 -0.27
C ARG A 69 1.59 -1.70 -1.36
N TYR A 70 1.96 -2.94 -1.62
CA TYR A 70 2.86 -3.33 -2.71
C TYR A 70 2.11 -4.13 -3.77
N PHE A 71 2.49 -3.95 -5.03
CA PHE A 71 1.85 -4.63 -6.15
C PHE A 71 2.87 -5.20 -7.12
N LEU A 72 3.01 -6.54 -7.16
CA LEU A 72 3.97 -7.19 -8.07
C LEU A 72 3.46 -7.23 -9.51
N THR A 73 4.25 -6.65 -10.41
CA THR A 73 4.05 -6.59 -11.87
C THR A 73 5.06 -7.48 -12.62
N VAL A 74 4.64 -8.21 -13.65
CA VAL A 74 5.44 -9.05 -14.55
C VAL A 74 4.78 -8.94 -15.94
N PRO A 75 5.55 -8.91 -17.04
CA PRO A 75 4.98 -8.90 -18.39
C PRO A 75 4.13 -10.15 -18.69
N TYR A 76 3.20 -10.01 -19.63
CA TYR A 76 2.26 -11.07 -20.04
C TYR A 76 2.96 -12.41 -20.34
N GLU A 77 3.99 -12.40 -21.19
CA GLU A 77 4.68 -13.63 -21.61
C GLU A 77 5.34 -14.35 -20.44
N GLU A 78 6.03 -13.61 -19.58
CA GLU A 78 6.69 -14.15 -18.40
C GLU A 78 5.65 -14.68 -17.39
N CYS A 79 4.53 -13.98 -17.20
CA CYS A 79 3.44 -14.45 -16.35
C CYS A 79 2.83 -15.76 -16.89
N LYS A 80 2.57 -15.83 -18.20
CA LYS A 80 2.03 -17.00 -18.89
C LYS A 80 2.98 -18.19 -18.74
N TRP A 81 4.27 -17.99 -18.96
CA TRP A 81 5.30 -19.00 -18.83
C TRP A 81 5.46 -19.50 -17.38
N ARG A 82 5.49 -18.59 -16.40
CA ARG A 82 5.54 -18.97 -14.98
C ARG A 82 4.30 -19.73 -14.53
N ARG A 83 3.14 -19.45 -15.13
CA ARG A 83 1.90 -20.15 -14.80
C ARG A 83 1.83 -21.53 -15.45
N SER A 84 2.22 -21.67 -16.71
CA SER A 84 2.22 -22.96 -17.41
C SER A 84 3.18 -23.98 -16.79
N THR A 85 4.25 -23.51 -16.13
CA THR A 85 5.21 -24.35 -15.41
C THR A 85 4.76 -24.73 -14.00
N ARG A 86 3.71 -24.10 -13.46
CA ARG A 86 3.22 -24.37 -12.10
C ARG A 86 2.24 -25.53 -12.09
N LYS A 87 2.42 -26.45 -11.13
CA LYS A 87 1.48 -27.54 -10.88
C LYS A 87 0.43 -27.09 -9.86
N TYR A 88 -0.77 -26.81 -10.34
CA TYR A 88 -1.94 -26.58 -9.50
C TYR A 88 -2.62 -27.91 -9.15
N THR A 89 -3.36 -27.96 -8.04
CA THR A 89 -4.15 -29.13 -7.65
C THR A 89 -5.18 -29.51 -8.70
N VAL A 90 -5.80 -28.49 -9.32
CA VAL A 90 -6.65 -28.62 -10.51
C VAL A 90 -5.89 -27.98 -11.67
N PRO A 91 -5.52 -28.76 -12.70
CA PRO A 91 -4.86 -28.22 -13.88
C PRO A 91 -5.70 -27.13 -14.56
N ASP A 92 -5.05 -26.10 -15.08
CA ASP A 92 -5.73 -25.07 -15.88
C ASP A 92 -6.27 -25.68 -17.18
N PRO A 93 -7.56 -25.49 -17.54
CA PRO A 93 -8.06 -25.91 -18.84
C PRO A 93 -7.39 -25.12 -19.98
N PRO A 94 -7.34 -25.67 -21.20
CA PRO A 94 -6.79 -24.97 -22.36
C PRO A 94 -7.41 -23.58 -22.55
N GLY A 95 -6.57 -22.57 -22.76
CA GLY A 95 -7.01 -21.19 -22.96
C GLY A 95 -7.43 -20.42 -21.70
N LEU A 96 -7.41 -21.02 -20.50
CA LEU A 96 -7.80 -20.32 -19.26
C LEU A 96 -7.02 -19.03 -19.05
N PHE A 97 -5.70 -19.06 -19.31
CA PHE A 97 -4.87 -17.89 -19.07
C PHE A 97 -5.28 -16.70 -19.93
N ASP A 98 -5.44 -16.94 -21.23
CA ASP A 98 -5.75 -15.91 -22.22
C ASP A 98 -7.20 -15.47 -22.15
N GLY A 99 -8.12 -16.41 -21.91
CA GLY A 99 -9.55 -16.15 -21.89
C GLY A 99 -10.08 -15.61 -20.56
N HIS A 100 -9.35 -15.80 -19.45
CA HIS A 100 -9.85 -15.44 -18.13
C HIS A 100 -8.80 -14.80 -17.23
N VAL A 101 -7.68 -15.46 -16.94
CA VAL A 101 -6.73 -15.02 -15.91
C VAL A 101 -6.16 -13.63 -16.23
N TRP A 102 -5.70 -13.42 -17.47
CA TRP A 102 -5.09 -12.18 -17.87
C TRP A 102 -6.10 -11.03 -18.01
N PRO A 103 -7.27 -11.20 -18.68
CA PRO A 103 -8.33 -10.20 -18.68
C PRO A 103 -8.77 -9.78 -17.27
N MET A 104 -8.92 -10.74 -16.35
CA MET A 104 -9.30 -10.45 -14.97
C MET A 104 -8.23 -9.66 -14.23
N TYR A 105 -6.94 -9.95 -14.45
CA TYR A 105 -5.85 -9.16 -13.91
C TYR A 105 -5.85 -7.71 -14.45
N GLN A 106 -6.05 -7.53 -15.76
CA GLN A 106 -6.11 -6.20 -16.37
C GLN A 106 -7.27 -5.38 -15.83
N LYS A 107 -8.45 -5.99 -15.73
CA LYS A 107 -9.64 -5.34 -15.16
C LYS A 107 -9.42 -4.93 -13.70
N TYR A 108 -8.89 -5.83 -12.88
CA TYR A 108 -8.55 -5.52 -11.48
C TYR A 108 -7.58 -4.34 -11.35
N ARG A 109 -6.56 -4.28 -12.22
CA ARG A 109 -5.62 -3.15 -12.23
C ARG A 109 -6.31 -1.84 -12.62
N GLN A 110 -7.16 -1.86 -13.64
CA GLN A 110 -7.93 -0.67 -14.06
C GLN A 110 -8.86 -0.17 -12.95
N GLU A 111 -9.50 -1.07 -12.22
CA GLU A 111 -10.35 -0.73 -11.07
C GLU A 111 -9.54 -0.10 -9.94
N MET A 112 -8.36 -0.64 -9.61
CA MET A 112 -7.47 -0.02 -8.63
C MET A 112 -7.07 1.41 -9.02
N GLU A 113 -6.74 1.62 -10.29
CA GLU A 113 -6.37 2.93 -10.84
C GLU A 113 -7.58 3.88 -10.81
N ALA A 114 -8.77 3.42 -11.22
CA ALA A 114 -10.00 4.21 -11.22
C ALA A 114 -10.45 4.62 -9.81
N ASN A 115 -10.24 3.74 -8.82
CA ASN A 115 -10.55 3.99 -7.41
C ASN A 115 -9.44 4.77 -6.68
N GLY A 116 -8.35 5.15 -7.36
CA GLY A 116 -7.26 5.93 -6.77
C GLY A 116 -6.47 5.17 -5.70
N VAL A 117 -6.40 3.84 -5.79
CA VAL A 117 -5.69 3.00 -4.83
C VAL A 117 -4.18 3.16 -5.03
N GLU A 118 -3.54 3.94 -4.16
CA GLU A 118 -2.09 4.16 -4.22
C GLU A 118 -1.32 2.90 -3.78
N VAL A 119 -0.49 2.37 -4.69
CA VAL A 119 0.37 1.20 -4.44
C VAL A 119 1.79 1.43 -4.92
N VAL A 120 2.75 0.81 -4.24
CA VAL A 120 4.13 0.72 -4.69
C VAL A 120 4.24 -0.45 -5.65
N TYR A 121 4.47 -0.15 -6.93
CA TYR A 121 4.66 -1.17 -7.96
C TYR A 121 6.05 -1.80 -7.84
N LEU A 122 6.09 -3.14 -7.83
CA LEU A 122 7.31 -3.93 -7.75
C LEU A 122 7.49 -4.75 -9.03
N ASP A 123 8.69 -4.73 -9.59
CA ASP A 123 9.03 -5.56 -10.75
C ASP A 123 9.33 -7.00 -10.33
N GLY A 124 8.36 -7.90 -10.55
CA GLY A 124 8.45 -9.32 -10.25
C GLY A 124 9.42 -10.11 -11.15
N THR A 125 10.10 -9.46 -12.11
CA THR A 125 11.17 -10.07 -12.91
C THR A 125 12.55 -9.96 -12.24
N LYS A 126 12.69 -9.07 -11.25
CA LYS A 126 13.89 -8.96 -10.42
C LYS A 126 14.18 -10.24 -9.63
N SER A 127 15.42 -10.36 -9.15
CA SER A 127 15.79 -11.45 -8.26
C SER A 127 15.01 -11.40 -6.94
N ARG A 128 14.93 -12.55 -6.26
CA ARG A 128 14.24 -12.67 -4.97
C ARG A 128 14.90 -11.76 -3.92
N GLU A 129 16.22 -11.68 -3.95
CA GLU A 129 17.05 -10.94 -3.02
C GLU A 129 16.93 -9.43 -3.23
N GLU A 130 16.81 -8.96 -4.48
CA GLU A 130 16.56 -7.55 -4.79
C GLU A 130 15.17 -7.12 -4.32
N LEU A 131 14.12 -7.86 -4.70
CA LEU A 131 12.75 -7.56 -4.25
C LEU A 131 12.62 -7.59 -2.74
N PHE A 132 13.25 -8.57 -2.09
CA PHE A 132 13.26 -8.67 -0.64
C PHE A 132 13.93 -7.46 0.01
N ARG A 133 15.11 -7.04 -0.47
CA ARG A 133 15.81 -5.87 0.09
C ARG A 133 15.02 -4.59 -0.09
N GLU A 134 14.50 -4.35 -1.30
CA GLU A 134 13.71 -3.17 -1.63
C GLU A 134 12.49 -3.02 -0.70
N VAL A 135 11.75 -4.11 -0.51
CA VAL A 135 10.55 -4.10 0.34
C VAL A 135 10.90 -4.04 1.82
N LEU A 136 11.95 -4.76 2.26
CA LEU A 136 12.38 -4.74 3.65
C LEU A 136 12.83 -3.35 4.09
N GLU A 137 13.63 -2.68 3.26
CA GLU A 137 14.11 -1.33 3.53
C GLU A 137 12.95 -0.34 3.63
N ASP A 138 11.99 -0.41 2.71
CA ASP A 138 10.81 0.46 2.72
C ASP A 138 9.93 0.23 3.97
N ILE A 139 9.75 -1.03 4.39
CA ILE A 139 9.04 -1.37 5.63
C ILE A 139 9.79 -0.83 6.85
N GLN A 140 11.11 -1.01 6.93
CA GLN A 140 11.92 -0.53 8.04
C GLN A 140 11.87 1.00 8.15
N ASN A 141 11.99 1.71 7.03
CA ASN A 141 11.86 3.15 6.98
C ASN A 141 10.46 3.61 7.43
N SER A 142 9.40 2.89 7.03
CA SER A 142 8.04 3.17 7.47
C SER A 142 7.84 2.99 8.99
N LEU A 143 8.54 2.02 9.60
CA LEU A 143 8.51 1.81 11.05
C LEU A 143 9.29 2.90 11.81
N LEU A 144 10.43 3.34 11.26
CA LEU A 144 11.27 4.39 11.85
C LEU A 144 10.58 5.76 11.81
N ASN A 145 9.93 6.12 10.71
CA ASN A 145 9.26 7.42 10.60
C ASN A 145 8.06 7.53 11.56
N ARG A 146 7.33 6.44 11.75
CA ARG A 146 6.18 6.40 12.68
C ARG A 146 6.57 6.41 14.15
N SER A 147 7.76 5.93 14.51
CA SER A 147 8.25 6.03 15.89
C SER A 147 8.63 7.47 16.24
N GLN A 148 9.10 8.25 15.27
CA GLN A 148 9.46 9.67 15.46
C GLN A 148 8.23 10.59 15.56
N GLU A 149 7.14 10.32 14.82
CA GLU A 149 5.88 11.08 14.92
C GLU A 149 5.18 10.94 16.29
N SER A 150 5.48 9.88 17.04
CA SER A 150 4.91 9.64 18.37
C SER A 150 5.66 10.33 19.53
N ALA A 151 6.81 10.96 19.25
CA ALA A 151 7.53 11.72 20.26
C ALA A 151 6.88 13.11 20.42
N PRO A 152 6.46 13.52 21.63
CA PRO A 152 5.95 14.88 21.83
C PRO A 152 7.06 15.86 21.47
N SER A 153 6.75 16.79 20.56
CA SER A 153 7.63 17.90 20.21
C SER A 153 8.17 18.52 21.50
N SER A 154 9.47 18.38 21.73
CA SER A 154 10.11 19.00 22.88
C SER A 154 9.87 20.51 22.78
N ALA A 155 9.20 21.04 23.81
CA ALA A 155 8.90 22.46 23.91
C ALA A 155 10.18 23.26 23.63
N ARG A 156 10.11 24.16 22.64
CA ARG A 156 11.18 25.14 22.40
C ARG A 156 11.47 25.85 23.73
N PRO A 157 12.74 25.97 24.16
CA PRO A 157 13.05 26.72 25.36
C PRO A 157 12.61 28.17 25.15
N ALA A 158 11.81 28.68 26.09
CA ALA A 158 11.39 30.07 26.11
C ALA A 158 12.62 30.97 26.03
N ARG A 159 12.62 31.90 25.07
CA ARG A 159 13.63 32.95 24.96
C ARG A 159 13.74 33.69 26.30
N PRO A 160 14.95 33.94 26.85
CA PRO A 160 15.06 34.74 28.05
C PRO A 160 14.56 36.16 27.77
N GLN A 161 13.61 36.64 28.56
CA GLN A 161 13.22 38.04 28.58
C GLN A 161 14.39 38.83 29.18
N GLY A 162 15.02 39.70 28.37
CA GLY A 162 16.02 40.64 28.83
C GLY A 162 15.42 41.72 29.73
N PRO A 163 16.23 42.37 30.58
CA PRO A 163 15.72 43.28 31.60
C PRO A 163 15.19 44.57 30.97
N GLY A 164 14.01 44.97 31.45
CA GLY A 164 13.30 46.17 31.02
C GLY A 164 14.13 47.44 31.19
N ARG A 165 14.05 48.32 30.20
CA ARG A 165 14.49 49.70 30.31
C ARG A 165 13.31 50.64 30.03
N GLY A 166 12.96 51.39 31.07
CA GLY A 166 12.95 52.85 31.01
C GLY A 166 11.77 53.52 30.33
N CYS A 167 10.88 54.04 31.17
CA CYS A 167 9.90 55.09 30.90
C CYS A 167 10.49 56.28 30.12
N GLY A 168 9.73 56.77 29.12
CA GLY A 168 9.98 58.03 28.43
C GLY A 168 8.69 58.59 27.82
N HIS A 169 8.13 59.61 28.48
CA HIS A 169 7.08 60.49 27.94
C HIS A 169 7.50 61.13 26.60
N ARG A 170 6.61 61.28 25.62
CA ARG A 170 5.70 62.44 25.44
C ARG A 170 5.15 62.55 24.01
N THR A 171 3.94 63.13 23.94
CA THR A 171 3.28 63.88 22.85
C THR A 171 2.63 63.15 21.67
N ALA A 172 1.54 63.75 21.21
CA ALA A 172 0.43 63.18 20.47
C ALA A 172 0.29 63.76 19.05
N ARG A 173 -0.32 62.94 18.17
CA ARG A 173 -1.16 63.26 16.98
C ARG A 173 -0.50 63.92 15.74
N PRO A 174 -1.15 63.90 14.54
CA PRO A 174 -2.35 63.17 14.10
C PRO A 174 -2.21 62.44 12.73
N ALA A 175 -3.33 61.86 12.30
CA ALA A 175 -3.57 61.00 11.13
C ALA A 175 -3.38 61.62 9.72
N ALA A 176 -3.09 60.75 8.75
CA ALA A 176 -3.30 60.95 7.30
C ALA A 176 -3.52 59.55 6.66
N SER A 177 -4.76 59.17 6.33
CA SER A 177 -5.33 59.11 4.97
C SER A 177 -4.57 58.22 3.99
N GLN A 178 -5.09 57.00 3.75
CA GLN A 178 -4.86 56.23 2.54
C GLN A 178 -5.91 56.63 1.49
N PRO A 179 -5.55 56.64 0.19
CA PRO A 179 -6.51 56.44 -0.89
C PRO A 179 -6.39 55.03 -1.47
N ASP A 180 -7.56 54.42 -1.68
CA ASP A 180 -7.80 53.26 -2.55
C ASP A 180 -7.36 53.54 -3.98
N ILE A 181 -6.65 52.60 -4.63
CA ILE A 181 -6.62 52.48 -6.09
C ILE A 181 -6.54 50.98 -6.48
N VAL A 182 -7.69 50.53 -7.01
CA VAL A 182 -7.96 49.58 -8.12
C VAL A 182 -7.26 48.21 -8.13
#